data_AF-A0A2G9FV12-F1
#
_entry.id   AF-A0A2G9FV12-F1
#
_cell.length_a   1.000
_cell.length_b   1.000
_cell.length_c   1.000
_cell.angle_alpha   90.00
_cell.angle_beta   90.00
_cell.angle_gamma   90.00
#
_symmetry.space_group_name_H-M   'P 1'
#
loop_
_entity.id
_entity.type
_entity.pdbx_description
1 polymer ?
#
loop_
_entity_poly.entity_id
_entity_poly.type
_entity_poly.pdbx_seq_one_letter_code
_entity_poly.pdbx_strand_id
1 'polypeptide(L)'
;MAAAAFCTISHGYGVKKLDKLLSRHNINRQCPPFRLSYLGLGEPLCFAAFGPFTTTAFYLLQSGTRELSISGTIVSSSILVGYTTSLILFCSHFHQIEDDKAVGKYSPLVRLGTEGGAKVVKVAVGALYSLLFILGLGQTLPFSSVVLCALTLPVGKSAVSFVEKNHKDKTKIFMAKYYCVRLHTVFGAALAAGLVAARMFARKQLPHAIIL
;
A
#
# COMPACT_ATOMS: atom_id res chain seq x y z
N MET A 1 -0.55 11.14 4.32
CA MET A 1 -1.42 11.74 3.29
C MET A 1 -2.14 10.69 2.42
N ALA A 2 -1.54 9.54 2.08
CA ALA A 2 -2.25 8.47 1.33
C ALA A 2 -3.43 7.83 2.09
N ALA A 3 -3.28 7.56 3.40
CA ALA A 3 -4.38 7.08 4.24
C ALA A 3 -5.48 8.14 4.46
N ALA A 4 -5.10 9.43 4.46
CA ALA A 4 -6.06 10.53 4.50
C ALA A 4 -6.81 10.65 3.16
N ALA A 5 -6.14 10.46 2.01
CA ALA A 5 -6.83 10.42 0.71
C ALA A 5 -7.82 9.24 0.62
N PHE A 6 -7.48 8.06 1.16
CA PHE A 6 -8.41 6.93 1.23
C PHE A 6 -9.57 7.19 2.21
N CYS A 7 -9.31 7.86 3.34
CA CYS A 7 -10.34 8.24 4.31
C CYS A 7 -11.25 9.36 3.78
N THR A 8 -10.71 10.37 3.08
CA THR A 8 -11.48 11.46 2.45
C THR A 8 -12.32 10.96 1.26
N ILE A 9 -11.88 9.90 0.57
CA ILE A 9 -12.71 9.20 -0.41
C ILE A 9 -13.81 8.36 0.29
N SER A 10 -13.55 7.87 1.51
CA SER A 10 -14.49 7.04 2.27
C SER A 10 -15.46 7.82 3.18
N HIS A 11 -15.17 9.08 3.53
CA HIS A 11 -16.01 9.92 4.40
C HIS A 11 -16.55 11.13 3.65
N GLY A 12 -17.74 10.93 3.08
CA GLY A 12 -18.88 11.85 3.02
C GLY A 12 -18.61 13.34 2.82
N TYR A 13 -18.84 13.83 1.61
CA TYR A 13 -19.81 14.90 1.26
C TYR A 13 -19.80 15.11 -0.27
N GLY A 14 -18.63 14.99 -0.92
CA GLY A 14 -18.48 15.09 -2.38
C GLY A 14 -18.86 13.82 -3.16
N VAL A 15 -18.72 12.64 -2.56
CA VAL A 15 -18.96 11.35 -3.22
C VAL A 15 -20.42 11.15 -3.60
N LYS A 16 -21.38 11.55 -2.75
CA LYS A 16 -22.82 11.40 -3.04
C LYS A 16 -23.29 12.27 -4.20
N LYS A 17 -22.72 13.48 -4.35
CA LYS A 17 -23.06 14.40 -5.45
C LYS A 17 -22.42 13.95 -6.76
N LEU A 18 -21.23 13.37 -6.69
CA LEU A 18 -20.53 12.79 -7.81
C LEU A 18 -21.15 11.44 -8.26
N ASP A 19 -21.61 10.59 -7.34
CA ASP A 19 -22.37 9.36 -7.64
C ASP A 19 -23.69 9.67 -8.35
N LYS A 20 -24.38 10.75 -7.94
CA LYS A 20 -25.63 11.18 -8.56
C LYS A 20 -25.44 11.77 -9.97
N LEU A 21 -24.27 12.36 -10.24
CA LEU A 21 -23.86 12.83 -11.56
C LEU A 21 -23.35 11.69 -12.47
N LEU A 22 -22.62 10.72 -11.90
CA LEU A 22 -22.10 9.54 -12.59
C LEU A 22 -23.21 8.53 -12.94
N SER A 23 -24.20 8.37 -12.06
CA SER A 23 -25.41 7.57 -12.32
C SER A 23 -26.30 8.17 -13.42
N ARG A 24 -26.28 9.50 -13.62
CA ARG A 24 -27.01 10.17 -14.72
C ARG A 24 -26.38 9.95 -16.10
N HIS A 25 -25.10 9.61 -16.16
CA HIS A 25 -24.37 9.36 -17.42
C HIS A 25 -24.03 7.89 -17.66
N ASN A 26 -24.55 6.95 -16.86
CA ASN A 26 -24.19 5.52 -16.93
C ASN A 26 -22.67 5.25 -16.81
N ILE A 27 -21.92 6.21 -16.24
CA ILE A 27 -20.50 6.06 -15.93
C ILE A 27 -20.43 5.43 -14.54
N ASN A 28 -20.73 4.14 -14.48
CA ASN A 28 -20.48 3.37 -13.28
C ASN A 28 -18.95 3.38 -13.04
N ARG A 29 -18.49 3.64 -11.80
CA ARG A 29 -17.06 3.50 -11.44
C ARG A 29 -16.54 2.07 -11.62
N GLN A 30 -17.44 1.13 -11.90
CA GLN A 30 -17.17 -0.14 -12.55
C GLN A 30 -17.32 0.05 -14.07
N CYS A 31 -16.29 0.56 -14.74
CA CYS A 31 -16.30 0.86 -16.17
C CYS A 31 -16.69 -0.38 -17.01
N PRO A 32 -17.82 -0.39 -17.74
CA PRO A 32 -17.98 -1.25 -18.91
C PRO A 32 -17.03 -0.71 -20.00
N PRO A 33 -16.22 -1.54 -20.69
CA PRO A 33 -16.34 -2.99 -20.89
C PRO A 33 -15.46 -3.87 -19.97
N PHE A 34 -14.67 -3.31 -19.05
CA PHE A 34 -13.68 -4.06 -18.27
C PHE A 34 -14.09 -4.23 -16.79
N ARG A 35 -14.75 -5.34 -16.46
CA ARG A 35 -15.09 -5.74 -15.07
C ARG A 35 -13.88 -6.27 -14.29
N LEU A 36 -12.79 -5.51 -14.22
CA LEU A 36 -11.51 -5.94 -13.62
C LEU A 36 -11.62 -6.26 -12.11
N SER A 37 -12.52 -5.59 -11.39
CA SER A 37 -12.82 -5.89 -9.98
C SER A 37 -13.48 -7.27 -9.81
N TYR A 38 -14.22 -7.76 -10.80
CA TYR A 38 -14.81 -9.11 -10.79
C TYR A 38 -13.77 -10.21 -11.07
N LEU A 39 -12.64 -9.86 -11.71
CA LEU A 39 -11.54 -10.77 -12.05
C LEU A 39 -10.47 -10.89 -10.95
N GLY A 40 -10.61 -10.13 -9.85
CA GLY A 40 -9.60 -10.13 -8.79
C GLY A 40 -8.31 -9.40 -9.16
N LEU A 41 -8.35 -8.49 -10.13
CA LEU A 41 -7.20 -7.68 -10.54
C LEU A 41 -7.04 -6.40 -9.69
N GLY A 42 -7.84 -6.26 -8.63
CA GLY A 42 -7.80 -5.09 -7.75
C GLY A 42 -6.45 -4.92 -7.07
N GLU A 43 -5.85 -6.00 -6.56
CA GLU A 43 -4.58 -5.96 -5.84
C GLU A 43 -3.38 -5.61 -6.76
N PRO A 44 -3.23 -6.19 -7.97
CA PRO A 44 -2.23 -5.77 -8.94
C PRO A 44 -2.44 -4.34 -9.46
N LEU A 45 -3.69 -3.92 -9.70
CA LEU A 45 -3.96 -2.53 -10.11
C LEU A 45 -3.65 -1.53 -8.99
N CYS A 46 -4.00 -1.87 -7.75
CA CYS A 46 -3.69 -1.05 -6.58
C CYS A 46 -2.17 -0.89 -6.44
N PHE A 47 -1.43 -1.97 -6.64
CA PHE A 47 0.04 -1.95 -6.64
C PHE A 47 0.58 -1.01 -7.71
N ALA A 48 0.10 -1.15 -8.95
CA ALA A 48 0.55 -0.30 -10.06
C ALA A 48 0.20 1.18 -9.82
N ALA A 49 -1.04 1.47 -9.41
CA ALA A 49 -1.53 2.82 -9.19
C ALA A 49 -0.79 3.53 -8.05
N PHE A 50 -0.66 2.89 -6.89
CA PHE A 50 -0.06 3.49 -5.68
C PHE A 50 1.45 3.31 -5.59
N GLY A 51 2.01 2.36 -6.33
CA GLY A 51 3.45 2.24 -6.55
C GLY A 51 3.89 3.15 -7.70
N PRO A 52 4.25 2.60 -8.88
CA PRO A 52 5.01 3.31 -9.91
C PRO A 52 4.32 4.57 -10.42
N PHE A 53 2.99 4.58 -10.57
CA PHE A 53 2.28 5.74 -11.09
C PHE A 53 2.27 6.91 -10.10
N THR A 54 1.91 6.66 -8.84
CA THR A 54 1.88 7.72 -7.83
C THR A 54 3.28 8.30 -7.59
N THR A 55 4.32 7.45 -7.53
CA THR A 55 5.69 7.95 -7.36
C THR A 55 6.19 8.75 -8.55
N THR A 56 5.86 8.33 -9.78
CA THR A 56 6.25 9.06 -11.00
C THR A 56 5.55 10.42 -11.06
N ALA A 57 4.25 10.47 -10.74
CA ALA A 57 3.49 11.71 -10.71
C ALA A 57 4.04 12.70 -9.68
N PHE A 58 4.31 12.26 -8.44
CA PHE A 58 4.91 13.12 -7.41
C PHE A 58 6.32 13.57 -7.78
N TYR A 59 7.14 12.69 -8.35
CA TYR A 59 8.49 13.04 -8.78
C TYR A 59 8.48 14.12 -9.87
N LEU A 60 7.62 13.99 -10.88
CA LEU A 60 7.46 14.99 -11.94
C LEU A 60 6.94 16.33 -11.40
N LEU A 61 5.99 16.30 -10.46
CA LEU A 61 5.47 17.50 -9.79
C LEU A 61 6.55 18.22 -8.96
N GLN A 62 7.41 17.48 -8.27
CA GLN A 62 8.39 18.05 -7.34
C GLN A 62 9.69 18.47 -8.03
N SER A 63 10.14 17.74 -9.06
CA SER A 63 11.46 17.96 -9.67
C SER A 63 11.50 19.12 -10.66
N GLY A 64 10.36 19.57 -11.19
CA GLY A 64 10.29 20.66 -12.19
C GLY A 64 11.01 20.38 -13.51
N THR A 65 11.70 19.24 -13.62
CA THR A 65 12.48 18.77 -14.76
C THR A 65 11.71 17.67 -15.48
N ARG A 66 11.77 17.68 -16.83
CA ARG A 66 11.16 16.66 -17.70
C ARG A 66 11.97 15.36 -17.78
N GLU A 67 13.12 15.31 -17.10
CA GLU A 67 14.03 14.18 -17.10
C GLU A 67 13.67 13.16 -16.00
N LEU A 68 13.27 11.97 -16.46
CA LEU A 68 12.88 10.87 -15.59
C LEU A 68 14.12 10.11 -15.10
N SER A 69 14.93 10.74 -14.25
CA SER A 69 16.03 10.05 -13.57
C SER A 69 15.45 9.10 -12.52
N ILE A 70 15.03 7.92 -12.95
CA ILE A 70 14.52 6.86 -12.09
C ILE A 70 15.69 6.30 -11.28
N SER A 71 15.87 6.81 -10.06
CA SER A 71 16.82 6.24 -9.11
C SER A 71 16.26 4.95 -8.50
N GLY A 72 17.13 3.97 -8.24
CA GLY A 72 16.77 2.71 -7.59
C GLY A 72 16.03 2.92 -6.27
N THR A 73 16.38 3.95 -5.49
CA THR A 73 15.68 4.27 -4.23
C THR A 73 14.22 4.67 -4.44
N ILE A 74 13.91 5.38 -5.54
CA ILE A 74 12.55 5.81 -5.87
C ILE A 74 11.71 4.57 -6.24
N VAL A 75 12.25 3.70 -7.08
CA VAL A 75 11.58 2.44 -7.49
C VAL A 75 11.36 1.55 -6.27
N SER A 76 12.39 1.33 -5.45
CA SER A 76 12.30 0.51 -4.25
C SER A 76 11.27 1.04 -3.25
N SER A 77 11.25 2.35 -3.01
CA SER A 77 10.26 2.97 -2.13
C SER A 77 8.85 2.85 -2.69
N SER A 78 8.70 3.04 -4.00
CA SER A 78 7.44 2.89 -4.73
C SER A 78 6.85 1.49 -4.59
N ILE A 79 7.68 0.46 -4.80
CA ILE A 79 7.28 -0.94 -4.68
C ILE A 79 6.82 -1.24 -3.26
N LEU A 80 7.55 -0.82 -2.23
CA LEU A 80 7.17 -1.08 -0.83
C LEU A 80 5.86 -0.40 -0.42
N VAL A 81 5.64 0.85 -0.87
CA VAL A 81 4.41 1.61 -0.61
C VAL A 81 3.23 1.01 -1.37
N GLY A 82 3.40 0.67 -2.65
CA GLY A 82 2.39 -0.02 -3.45
C GLY A 82 2.01 -1.37 -2.83
N TYR A 83 3.00 -2.15 -2.38
CA TYR A 83 2.81 -3.46 -1.76
C TYR A 83 1.94 -3.39 -0.50
N THR A 84 2.30 -2.50 0.43
CA THR A 84 1.54 -2.30 1.67
C THR A 84 0.12 -1.79 1.39
N THR A 85 -0.08 -1.01 0.32
CA THR A 85 -1.40 -0.54 -0.09
C THR A 85 -2.27 -1.67 -0.66
N SER A 86 -1.71 -2.52 -1.52
CA SER A 86 -2.42 -3.71 -2.01
C SER A 86 -2.83 -4.65 -0.89
N LEU A 87 -2.00 -4.78 0.16
CA LEU A 87 -2.35 -5.56 1.35
C LEU A 87 -3.57 -4.99 2.11
N ILE A 88 -3.73 -3.66 2.15
CA ILE A 88 -4.93 -3.02 2.71
C ILE A 88 -6.18 -3.42 1.91
N LEU A 89 -6.08 -3.34 0.58
CA LEU A 89 -7.20 -3.68 -0.30
C LEU A 89 -7.59 -5.15 -0.14
N PHE A 90 -6.60 -6.06 -0.13
CA PHE A 90 -6.83 -7.48 0.13
C PHE A 90 -7.56 -7.71 1.48
N CYS A 91 -7.09 -7.05 2.55
CA CYS A 91 -7.69 -7.17 3.87
C CYS A 91 -9.10 -6.56 3.96
N SER A 92 -9.43 -5.60 3.09
CA SER A 92 -10.77 -5.00 3.04
C SER A 92 -11.84 -5.97 2.53
N HIS A 93 -11.45 -6.94 1.69
CA HIS A 93 -12.39 -7.91 1.13
C HIS A 93 -12.84 -9.00 2.13
N PHE A 94 -12.18 -9.17 3.28
CA PHE A 94 -12.55 -10.24 4.22
C PHE A 94 -13.98 -10.17 4.74
N HIS A 95 -14.50 -8.96 4.91
CA HIS A 95 -15.88 -8.77 5.38
C HIS A 95 -16.92 -9.02 4.27
N GLN A 96 -16.52 -8.94 3.00
CA GLN A 96 -17.42 -8.94 1.83
C GLN A 96 -17.43 -10.27 1.07
N ILE A 97 -16.76 -11.31 1.58
CA ILE A 97 -16.59 -12.58 0.85
C ILE A 97 -17.92 -13.19 0.41
N GLU A 98 -18.93 -13.17 1.27
CA GLU A 98 -20.23 -13.79 0.98
C GLU A 98 -21.06 -12.98 0.00
N ASP A 99 -21.09 -11.65 0.19
CA ASP A 99 -21.77 -10.72 -0.71
C ASP A 99 -21.14 -10.76 -2.11
N ASP A 100 -19.81 -10.77 -2.17
CA ASP A 100 -19.06 -10.87 -3.42
C ASP A 100 -19.28 -12.21 -4.12
N LYS A 101 -19.36 -13.31 -3.36
CA LYS A 101 -19.69 -14.64 -3.91
C LYS A 101 -21.12 -14.69 -4.45
N ALA A 102 -22.09 -14.07 -3.76
CA ALA A 102 -23.49 -14.05 -4.17
C ALA A 102 -23.71 -13.30 -5.50
N VAL A 103 -22.89 -12.30 -5.80
CA VAL A 103 -22.95 -11.54 -7.07
C VAL A 103 -21.98 -12.05 -8.14
N GLY A 104 -21.32 -13.19 -7.91
CA GLY A 104 -20.42 -13.83 -8.88
C GLY A 104 -19.08 -13.11 -9.09
N LYS A 105 -18.56 -12.38 -8.09
CA LYS A 105 -17.19 -11.84 -8.15
C LYS A 105 -16.18 -12.93 -7.80
N TYR A 106 -15.11 -13.00 -8.60
CA TYR A 106 -14.02 -13.96 -8.42
C TYR A 106 -12.80 -13.29 -7.79
N SER A 107 -12.97 -12.54 -6.70
CA SER A 107 -11.82 -11.94 -6.00
C SER A 107 -10.89 -13.04 -5.46
N PRO A 108 -9.57 -12.78 -5.31
CA PRO A 108 -8.63 -13.80 -4.85
C PRO A 108 -9.04 -14.38 -3.49
N LEU A 109 -9.60 -13.52 -2.64
CA LEU A 109 -10.09 -13.90 -1.32
C LEU A 109 -11.36 -14.75 -1.36
N VAL A 110 -12.27 -14.51 -2.31
CA VAL A 110 -13.47 -15.36 -2.52
C VAL A 110 -13.06 -16.77 -2.96
N ARG A 111 -11.98 -16.89 -3.76
CA ARG A 111 -11.44 -18.20 -4.21
C ARG A 111 -10.71 -18.95 -3.10
N LEU A 112 -9.96 -18.24 -2.26
CA LEU A 112 -9.13 -18.82 -1.20
C LEU A 112 -9.90 -19.10 0.10
N GLY A 113 -11.04 -18.41 0.30
CA GLY A 113 -11.75 -18.41 1.57
C GLY A 113 -11.00 -17.64 2.67
N THR A 114 -11.60 -17.57 3.85
CA THR A 114 -11.05 -16.78 4.98
C THR A 114 -9.74 -17.36 5.51
N GLU A 115 -9.61 -18.68 5.55
CA GLU A 115 -8.41 -19.36 6.05
C GLU A 115 -7.21 -19.23 5.08
N GLY A 116 -7.45 -19.49 3.79
CA GLY A 116 -6.45 -19.25 2.75
C GLY A 116 -6.05 -17.77 2.70
N GLY A 117 -7.02 -16.87 2.85
CA GLY A 117 -6.79 -15.44 2.99
C GLY A 117 -5.88 -15.06 4.15
N ALA A 118 -6.13 -15.62 5.34
CA ALA A 118 -5.29 -15.36 6.51
C ALA A 118 -3.83 -15.81 6.28
N LYS A 119 -3.65 -16.98 5.65
CA LYS A 119 -2.31 -17.46 5.25
C LYS A 119 -1.64 -16.52 4.24
N VAL A 120 -2.37 -15.99 3.27
CA VAL A 120 -1.84 -14.99 2.33
C VAL A 120 -1.41 -13.72 3.06
N VAL A 121 -2.18 -13.21 4.02
CA VAL A 121 -1.77 -12.03 4.82
C VAL A 121 -0.46 -12.30 5.58
N LYS A 122 -0.34 -13.47 6.21
CA LYS A 122 0.88 -13.88 6.92
C LYS A 122 2.09 -13.91 5.98
N VAL A 123 1.96 -14.58 4.84
CA VAL A 123 3.02 -14.69 3.83
C VAL A 123 3.35 -13.31 3.26
N ALA A 124 2.35 -12.46 3.01
CA ALA A 124 2.54 -11.14 2.45
C ALA A 124 3.29 -10.20 3.41
N VAL A 125 2.93 -10.21 4.69
CA VAL A 125 3.68 -9.43 5.70
C VAL A 125 5.11 -9.97 5.83
N GLY A 126 5.32 -11.29 5.80
CA GLY A 126 6.67 -11.86 5.75
C GLY A 126 7.47 -11.39 4.53
N ALA A 127 6.85 -11.45 3.35
CA ALA A 127 7.45 -11.02 2.09
C ALA A 127 7.78 -9.52 2.06
N LEU A 128 6.97 -8.66 2.70
CA LEU A 128 7.27 -7.23 2.85
C LEU A 128 8.62 -7.01 3.55
N TYR A 129 8.85 -7.68 4.69
CA TYR A 129 10.09 -7.51 5.45
C TYR A 129 11.28 -8.23 4.78
N SER A 130 11.06 -9.37 4.12
CA SER A 130 12.10 -9.99 3.29
C SER A 130 12.51 -9.08 2.13
N LEU A 131 11.54 -8.45 1.46
CA LEU A 131 11.81 -7.50 0.38
C LEU A 131 12.57 -6.28 0.89
N LEU A 132 12.16 -5.71 2.04
CA LEU A 132 12.90 -4.63 2.69
C LEU A 132 14.37 -5.01 2.93
N PHE A 133 14.63 -6.22 3.42
CA PHE A 133 15.97 -6.72 3.68
C PHE A 133 16.78 -6.88 2.39
N ILE A 134 16.20 -7.50 1.35
CA ILE A 134 16.84 -7.67 0.03
C ILE A 134 17.20 -6.31 -0.59
N LEU A 135 16.28 -5.35 -0.55
CA LEU A 135 16.52 -4.01 -1.10
C LEU A 135 17.59 -3.24 -0.31
N GLY A 136 17.71 -3.51 0.99
CA GLY A 136 18.79 -3.01 1.84
C GLY A 136 20.14 -3.61 1.50
N LEU A 137 20.22 -4.93 1.29
CA LEU A 137 21.44 -5.62 0.85
C LEU A 137 21.89 -5.14 -0.54
N GLY A 138 20.93 -4.92 -1.45
CA GLY A 138 21.21 -4.35 -2.78
C GLY A 138 21.58 -2.87 -2.77
N GLN A 139 21.73 -2.24 -1.60
CA GLN A 139 22.07 -0.82 -1.42
C GLN A 139 21.15 0.17 -2.17
N THR A 140 19.97 -0.28 -2.60
CA THR A 140 18.98 0.57 -3.28
C THR A 140 18.25 1.48 -2.30
N LEU A 141 18.14 1.07 -1.04
CA LEU A 141 17.60 1.83 0.07
C LEU A 141 18.73 2.16 1.06
N PRO A 142 18.79 3.40 1.59
CA PRO A 142 19.80 3.73 2.58
C PRO A 142 19.56 2.94 3.86
N PHE A 143 20.66 2.62 4.56
CA PHE A 143 20.64 1.80 5.76
C PHE A 143 19.69 2.33 6.85
N SER A 144 19.61 3.65 7.02
CA SER A 144 18.69 4.32 7.94
C SER A 144 17.22 4.00 7.66
N SER A 145 16.81 3.92 6.39
CA SER A 145 15.45 3.53 6.00
C SER A 145 15.18 2.06 6.32
N VAL A 146 16.14 1.18 6.07
CA VAL A 146 16.00 -0.26 6.36
C VAL A 146 15.81 -0.48 7.86
N VAL A 147 16.64 0.16 8.69
CA VAL A 147 16.55 0.05 10.15
C VAL A 147 15.22 0.59 10.67
N LEU A 148 14.82 1.80 10.27
CA LEU A 148 13.57 2.39 10.74
C LEU A 148 12.34 1.60 10.29
N CYS A 149 12.32 1.10 9.06
CA CYS A 149 11.23 0.23 8.59
C CYS A 149 11.24 -1.13 9.31
N ALA A 150 12.39 -1.68 9.65
CA ALA A 150 12.47 -2.94 10.40
C ALA A 150 11.85 -2.80 11.81
N LEU A 151 11.93 -1.62 12.43
CA LEU A 151 11.27 -1.34 13.73
C LEU A 151 9.75 -1.42 13.67
N THR A 152 9.13 -1.40 12.48
CA THR A 152 7.66 -1.53 12.35
C THR A 152 7.17 -2.99 12.38
N LEU A 153 8.09 -3.96 12.43
CA LEU A 153 7.81 -5.39 12.50
C LEU A 153 6.75 -5.80 13.56
N PRO A 154 6.74 -5.29 14.80
CA PRO A 154 5.65 -5.58 15.75
C PRO A 154 4.27 -5.13 15.25
N VAL A 155 4.17 -4.03 14.49
CA VAL A 155 2.91 -3.58 13.90
C VAL A 155 2.44 -4.59 12.83
N GLY A 156 3.37 -5.10 12.03
CA GLY A 156 3.10 -6.15 11.04
C GLY A 156 2.61 -7.45 11.70
N LYS A 157 3.31 -7.90 12.75
CA LYS A 157 2.89 -9.07 13.55
C LYS A 157 1.51 -8.90 14.16
N SER A 158 1.18 -7.69 14.63
CA SER A 158 -0.14 -7.37 15.16
C SER A 158 -1.24 -7.51 14.10
N ALA A 159 -0.98 -7.05 12.86
CA ALA A 159 -1.92 -7.22 11.75
C ALA A 159 -2.14 -8.70 11.40
N VAL A 160 -1.07 -9.48 11.28
CA VAL A 160 -1.15 -10.93 11.02
C VAL A 160 -1.92 -11.65 12.12
N SER A 161 -1.56 -11.41 13.38
CA SER A 161 -2.20 -12.07 14.52
C SER A 161 -3.68 -11.72 14.62
N PHE A 162 -4.06 -10.47 14.31
CA PHE A 162 -5.46 -10.07 14.29
C PHE A 162 -6.26 -10.85 13.23
N VAL A 163 -5.73 -10.95 12.01
CA VAL A 163 -6.39 -11.67 10.92
C VAL A 163 -6.46 -13.17 11.23
N GLU A 164 -5.36 -13.80 11.65
CA GLU A 164 -5.34 -15.23 12.01
C GLU A 164 -6.33 -15.59 13.13
N LYS A 165 -6.57 -14.70 14.09
CA LYS A 165 -7.52 -14.96 15.18
C LYS A 165 -8.98 -14.71 14.80
N ASN A 166 -9.23 -13.76 13.91
CA ASN A 166 -10.58 -13.25 13.65
C ASN A 166 -11.12 -13.55 12.25
N HIS A 167 -10.38 -14.22 11.36
CA HIS A 167 -10.82 -14.44 9.97
C HIS A 167 -12.16 -15.16 9.81
N LYS A 168 -12.61 -15.91 10.83
CA LYS A 168 -13.91 -16.59 10.84
C LYS A 168 -15.05 -15.72 11.39
N ASP A 169 -14.74 -14.65 12.12
CA ASP A 169 -15.71 -13.77 12.78
C ASP A 169 -15.97 -12.52 11.92
N LYS A 170 -17.08 -12.53 11.19
CA LYS A 170 -17.47 -11.44 10.27
C LYS A 170 -17.61 -10.08 10.96
N THR A 171 -17.99 -10.10 12.25
CA THR A 171 -18.22 -8.88 13.03
C THR A 171 -16.91 -8.21 13.43
N LYS A 172 -15.81 -8.97 13.52
CA LYS A 172 -14.49 -8.44 13.88
C LYS A 172 -13.59 -8.28 12.68
N ILE A 173 -13.70 -9.14 11.67
CA ILE A 173 -12.75 -9.17 10.57
C ILE A 173 -12.74 -7.90 9.71
N PHE A 174 -13.82 -7.12 9.71
CA PHE A 174 -13.84 -5.81 9.05
C PHE A 174 -12.73 -4.88 9.56
N MET A 175 -12.24 -5.11 10.79
CA MET A 175 -11.13 -4.34 11.36
C MET A 175 -9.77 -4.66 10.75
N ALA A 176 -9.62 -5.77 10.01
CA ALA A 176 -8.35 -6.19 9.41
C ALA A 176 -7.72 -5.08 8.55
N LYS A 177 -8.54 -4.38 7.74
CA LYS A 177 -8.08 -3.27 6.90
C LYS A 177 -7.43 -2.15 7.72
N TYR A 178 -7.93 -1.84 8.92
CA TYR A 178 -7.38 -0.78 9.76
C TYR A 178 -6.03 -1.15 10.36
N TYR A 179 -5.82 -2.43 10.70
CA TYR A 179 -4.49 -2.92 11.10
C TYR A 179 -3.48 -2.79 9.96
N CYS A 180 -3.88 -3.11 8.73
CA CYS A 180 -3.03 -2.92 7.55
C CYS A 180 -2.79 -1.43 7.22
N VAL A 181 -3.80 -0.56 7.40
CA VAL A 181 -3.63 0.90 7.27
C VAL A 181 -2.63 1.40 8.31
N ARG A 182 -2.69 0.92 9.56
CA ARG A 182 -1.72 1.25 10.59
C ARG A 182 -0.31 0.79 10.22
N LEU A 183 -0.17 -0.43 9.69
CA LEU A 183 1.12 -0.90 9.16
C LEU A 183 1.65 0.01 8.05
N HIS A 184 0.84 0.30 7.03
CA HIS A 184 1.23 1.15 5.90
C HIS A 184 1.63 2.57 6.33
N THR A 185 0.88 3.17 7.24
CA THR A 185 1.14 4.53 7.73
C THR A 185 2.44 4.61 8.54
N VAL A 186 2.64 3.68 9.47
CA VAL A 186 3.86 3.64 10.30
C VAL A 186 5.07 3.26 9.44
N PHE A 187 4.94 2.28 8.55
CA PHE A 187 5.99 1.87 7.62
C PHE A 187 6.37 3.01 6.65
N GLY A 188 5.38 3.68 6.05
CA GLY A 188 5.63 4.82 5.16
C GLY A 188 6.27 6.01 5.87
N ALA A 189 5.87 6.29 7.11
CA ALA A 189 6.49 7.33 7.93
C ALA A 189 7.96 6.98 8.28
N ALA A 190 8.22 5.73 8.67
CA ALA A 190 9.56 5.23 8.94
C ALA A 190 10.46 5.29 7.70
N LEU A 191 9.93 4.89 6.54
CA LEU A 191 10.63 4.95 5.26
C LEU A 191 11.03 6.39 4.92
N ALA A 192 10.09 7.34 5.01
CA ALA A 192 10.33 8.75 4.75
C ALA A 192 11.35 9.35 5.73
N ALA A 193 11.19 9.07 7.03
CA ALA A 193 12.14 9.53 8.06
C ALA A 193 13.56 8.99 7.79
N GLY A 194 13.67 7.73 7.38
CA GLY A 194 14.95 7.12 7.04
C GLY A 194 15.62 7.73 5.82
N LEU A 195 14.84 8.13 4.81
CA LEU A 195 15.34 8.81 3.62
C LEU A 195 15.84 10.22 3.97
N VAL A 196 15.09 10.94 4.81
CA VAL A 196 15.48 12.27 5.32
C VAL A 196 16.77 12.16 6.13
N ALA A 197 16.85 11.19 7.06
CA ALA A 197 18.04 10.95 7.85
C ALA A 197 19.27 10.65 6.97
N ALA A 198 19.14 9.75 5.99
CA ALA A 198 20.20 9.46 5.03
C ALA A 198 20.71 10.73 4.32
N ARG A 199 19.79 11.59 3.88
CA ARG A 199 20.14 12.85 3.21
C ARG A 199 20.85 13.83 4.15
N MET A 200 20.46 13.88 5.43
CA MET A 200 21.11 14.70 6.44
C MET A 200 22.53 14.20 6.76
N PHE A 201 22.72 12.89 6.89
CA PHE A 201 24.04 12.29 7.09
C PHE A 201 24.97 12.53 5.90
N ALA A 202 24.46 12.40 4.67
CA ALA A 202 25.24 12.70 3.46
C ALA A 202 25.66 14.19 3.42
N ARG A 203 24.76 15.12 3.77
CA ARG A 203 25.09 16.55 3.85
C ARG A 203 26.12 16.88 4.94
N LYS A 204 26.13 16.16 6.07
CA LYS A 204 27.08 16.38 7.17
C LYS A 204 28.51 15.89 6.86
N GLN A 205 28.70 15.00 5.89
CA GLN A 205 30.04 14.57 5.47
C GLN A 205 30.69 15.51 4.44
N LEU A 206 29.89 16.30 3.72
CA LEU A 206 30.37 17.26 2.71
C LEU A 206 30.93 18.63 3.20
N PRO A 207 30.76 19.11 4.46
CA PRO A 207 31.20 20.46 4.84
C PRO A 207 32.68 20.54 5.28
N HIS A 208 33.41 19.42 5.40
CA HIS A 208 34.83 19.43 5.81
C HIS A 208 35.84 19.24 4.67
N ALA A 209 35.40 18.83 3.47
CA ALA A 209 36.30 18.56 2.35
C ALA A 209 36.49 19.74 1.38
N ILE A 210 35.78 20.85 1.57
CA ILE A 210 35.79 22.01 0.65
C ILE A 210 36.42 23.27 1.31
N ILE A 211 36.95 23.17 2.53
CA ILE A 211 37.62 24.28 3.25
C ILE A 211 39.11 23.96 3.51
N LEU A 212 39.81 23.37 2.55
CA LEU A 212 41.28 23.25 2.57
C LEU A 212 41.85 23.48 1.17
#